data_AF-A0A0X2NMS7-F1
#
_entry.id   AF-A0A0X2NMS7-F1
#
_cell.length_a   1.000
_cell.length_b   1.000
_cell.length_c   1.000
_cell.angle_alpha   90.00
_cell.angle_beta   90.00
_cell.angle_gamma   90.00
#
_symmetry.space_group_name_H-M   'P 1'
#
loop_
_entity.id
_entity.type
_entity.pdbx_description
1 polymer ?
#
loop_
_entity_poly.entity_id
_entity_poly.type
_entity_poly.pdbx_seq_one_letter_code
_entity_poly.pdbx_strand_id
1 'polypeptide(L)' 'MKDANSDISGKSAHPNPRRATVMHCPYCASENLWPDPETDNAWECRDCRRVFSVKLHGQLPRGV' A
#
# COMPACT_ATOMS: atom_id res chain seq x y z
N MET A 1 17.71 -6.65 8.97
CA MET A 1 16.74 -5.61 9.40
C MET A 1 15.37 -6.24 9.18
N LYS A 2 14.48 -6.25 10.18
CA LYS A 2 13.17 -6.90 10.02
C LYS A 2 12.29 -5.96 9.21
N ASP A 3 11.93 -6.35 8.00
CA ASP A 3 11.09 -5.52 7.15
C ASP A 3 9.70 -5.44 7.77
N ALA A 4 9.21 -4.22 8.03
CA ALA A 4 7.98 -3.92 8.76
C ALA A 4 6.69 -4.56 8.18
N ASN A 5 6.84 -5.25 7.06
CA ASN A 5 5.80 -5.96 6.35
C ASN A 5 5.58 -7.39 6.88
N SER A 6 6.56 -8.01 7.56
CA SER A 6 6.45 -9.38 8.08
C SER A 6 5.45 -9.57 9.23
N ASP A 7 5.10 -8.49 9.92
CA ASP A 7 4.37 -8.56 11.21
C ASP A 7 2.84 -8.49 11.06
N ILE A 8 2.33 -8.54 9.82
CA ILE A 8 0.92 -8.30 9.55
C ILE A 8 0.39 -9.47 8.71
N SER A 9 -0.46 -10.32 9.33
CA SER A 9 -1.15 -11.50 8.72
C SER A 9 -2.00 -11.12 7.49
N GLY A 10 -2.90 -11.90 6.86
CA GLY A 10 -3.44 -11.54 5.51
C GLY A 10 -4.57 -12.38 4.92
N LYS A 11 -5.88 -12.21 5.22
CA LYS A 11 -6.93 -13.14 4.72
C LYS A 11 -7.35 -12.89 3.26
N SER A 12 -7.23 -13.92 2.44
CA SER A 12 -7.19 -14.01 0.96
C SER A 12 -8.47 -13.63 0.20
N ALA A 13 -8.36 -12.66 -0.70
CA ALA A 13 -9.24 -12.50 -1.89
C ALA A 13 -8.54 -11.78 -3.06
N HIS A 14 -7.36 -11.19 -2.83
CA HIS A 14 -6.34 -10.79 -3.80
C HIS A 14 -5.02 -11.41 -3.30
N PRO A 15 -3.98 -11.70 -4.11
CA PRO A 15 -2.68 -12.16 -3.57
C PRO A 15 -2.10 -11.23 -2.49
N ASN A 16 -2.56 -9.98 -2.44
CA ASN A 16 -2.36 -9.10 -1.28
C ASN A 16 -3.69 -8.51 -0.78
N PRO A 17 -4.37 -9.18 0.17
CA PRO A 17 -5.65 -8.74 0.71
C PRO A 17 -5.54 -7.62 1.77
N ARG A 18 -4.33 -7.15 2.08
CA ARG A 18 -4.09 -6.07 3.05
C ARG A 18 -3.69 -4.74 2.43
N ARG A 19 -3.61 -4.67 1.09
CA ARG A 19 -3.27 -3.45 0.38
C ARG A 19 -4.39 -2.43 0.57
N ALA A 20 -4.09 -1.31 1.21
CA ALA A 20 -5.00 -0.18 1.21
C ALA A 20 -5.09 0.39 -0.22
N THR A 21 -6.32 0.63 -0.70
CA THR A 21 -6.56 1.27 -1.99
C THR A 21 -6.13 2.73 -1.93
N VAL A 22 -5.45 3.18 -2.98
CA VAL A 22 -5.16 4.60 -3.23
C VAL A 22 -5.72 5.00 -4.59
N MET A 23 -6.17 6.26 -4.67
CA MET A 23 -6.74 6.82 -5.91
C MET A 23 -5.72 7.67 -6.69
N HIS A 24 -4.71 8.22 -6.02
CA HIS A 24 -3.73 9.13 -6.65
C HIS A 24 -2.30 8.84 -6.19
N CYS A 25 -1.35 8.97 -7.12
CA CYS A 25 0.07 8.90 -6.82
C CYS A 25 0.47 10.08 -5.89
N PRO A 26 1.15 9.83 -4.75
CA PRO A 26 1.58 10.90 -3.85
C PRO A 26 2.66 11.81 -4.45
N TYR A 27 3.28 11.42 -5.57
CA TYR A 27 4.38 12.17 -6.19
C TYR A 27 3.98 12.97 -7.42
N CYS A 28 2.97 12.52 -8.20
CA CYS A 28 2.56 13.20 -9.43
C CYS A 28 1.04 13.39 -9.58
N ALA A 29 0.25 13.01 -8.57
CA ALA A 29 -1.21 13.07 -8.57
C ALA A 29 -1.93 12.27 -9.68
N SER A 30 -1.22 11.43 -10.44
CA SER A 30 -1.85 10.55 -11.44
C SER A 30 -2.65 9.43 -10.81
N GLU A 31 -3.73 9.02 -11.48
CA GLU A 31 -4.58 7.87 -11.16
C GLU A 31 -4.11 6.56 -11.84
N ASN A 32 -3.06 6.62 -12.68
CA ASN A 32 -2.52 5.46 -13.41
C ASN A 32 -1.68 4.56 -12.48
N LEU A 33 -2.36 3.93 -11.51
CA LEU A 33 -1.80 3.14 -10.43
C LEU A 33 -2.09 1.65 -10.63
N TRP A 34 -1.08 0.81 -10.44
CA TRP A 34 -1.19 -0.65 -10.53
C TRP A 34 -0.61 -1.31 -9.28
N PRO A 35 -1.20 -2.41 -8.79
CA PRO A 35 -0.62 -3.17 -7.70
C PRO A 35 0.75 -3.73 -8.08
N ASP A 36 1.76 -3.48 -7.25
CA ASP A 36 3.08 -4.09 -7.46
C ASP A 36 3.03 -5.60 -7.08
N PRO A 37 3.54 -6.50 -7.94
CA PRO A 37 3.46 -7.95 -7.74
C PRO A 37 4.56 -8.50 -6.82
N GLU A 38 5.69 -7.80 -6.68
CA GLU A 38 6.85 -8.25 -5.91
C GLU A 38 6.80 -7.72 -4.47
N THR A 39 6.32 -6.50 -4.30
CA THR A 39 6.31 -5.77 -3.03
C THR A 39 4.91 -5.74 -2.43
N ASP A 40 4.81 -6.29 -1.24
CA ASP A 40 3.61 -6.20 -0.44
C ASP A 40 3.25 -4.75 -0.14
N ASN A 41 1.94 -4.51 -0.21
CA ASN A 41 1.29 -3.24 0.04
C ASN A 41 1.73 -2.08 -0.87
N ALA A 42 2.51 -2.36 -1.92
CA ALA A 42 3.01 -1.40 -2.90
C ALA A 42 2.13 -1.14 -4.13
N TRP A 43 2.31 0.03 -4.70
CA TRP A 43 1.66 0.51 -5.91
C TRP A 43 2.73 1.08 -6.83
N GLU A 44 2.68 0.69 -8.10
CA GLU A 44 3.43 1.30 -9.18
C GLU A 44 2.58 2.43 -9.79
N CYS A 45 3.14 3.63 -9.90
CA CYS A 45 2.58 4.67 -10.76
C CYS A 45 3.23 4.58 -12.14
N ARG A 46 2.46 4.27 -13.18
CA ARG A 46 2.99 4.11 -14.54
C ARG A 46 3.39 5.41 -15.22
N ASP A 47 2.89 6.55 -14.75
CA ASP A 47 3.23 7.86 -15.32
C ASP A 47 4.58 8.39 -14.82
N CYS A 48 4.83 8.28 -13.50
CA CYS A 48 6.09 8.76 -12.91
C CYS A 48 7.08 7.65 -12.54
N ARG A 49 6.72 6.38 -12.79
CA ARG A 49 7.52 5.17 -12.60
C ARG A 49 8.07 4.95 -11.19
N ARG A 50 7.33 5.41 -10.18
CA ARG A 50 7.67 5.22 -8.76
C ARG A 50 6.83 4.09 -8.18
N VAL A 51 7.47 3.30 -7.33
CA VAL A 51 6.83 2.26 -6.51
C VAL A 51 6.78 2.76 -5.07
N PHE A 52 5.62 2.66 -4.41
CA PHE A 52 5.42 3.11 -3.03
C PHE A 52 4.44 2.22 -2.28
N SER A 53 4.66 2.01 -0.98
CA SER A 53 3.77 1.18 -0.14
C SER A 53 2.77 2.00 0.67
N VAL A 54 1.56 1.48 0.82
CA VAL A 54 0.47 2.10 1.59
C VAL A 54 -0.05 1.11 2.62
N LYS A 55 -0.02 1.54 3.89
CA LYS A 55 -0.32 0.69 5.04
C LYS A 55 -1.25 1.42 6.01
N LEU A 56 -2.34 0.74 6.40
CA LEU A 56 -3.19 1.19 7.49
C LEU A 56 -2.58 0.73 8.83
N HIS A 57 -2.26 1.69 9.70
CA HIS A 57 -1.72 1.42 11.04
C HIS A 57 -2.78 1.26 12.13
N GLY A 58 -4.07 1.38 11.77
CA GLY A 58 -5.20 1.37 12.71
C GLY A 58 -5.69 2.78 13.02
N GLN A 59 -6.57 2.89 14.02
CA GLN A 59 -7.09 4.17 14.52
C GLN A 59 -6.30 4.59 15.76
N LEU A 60 -5.91 5.87 15.83
CA LEU A 60 -5.33 6.44 17.04
C LEU A 60 -6.42 6.59 18.12
N PRO A 61 -6.08 6.47 19.41
CA PRO A 61 -7.04 6.69 20.49
C PRO A 61 -7.62 8.11 20.41
N ARG A 62 -8.94 8.23 20.46
CA ARG A 62 -9.62 9.51 20.67
C ARG A 62 -9.72 9.74 22.18
N GLY A 63 -8.94 10.68 22.71
CA GLY A 63 -8.95 11.06 24.12
C GLY A 63 -10.15 11.93 24.49
N VAL A 64 -11.36 11.50 24.12
CA VAL A 64 -12.63 12.15 24.46
C VAL A 64 -13.34 11.40 25.57
#